data_AF-A0A4Q5UZT8-F1
#
_entry.id   AF-A0A4Q5UZT8-F1
#
_cell.length_a   1.000
_cell.length_b   1.000
_cell.length_c   1.000
_cell.angle_alpha   90.00
_cell.angle_beta   90.00
_cell.angle_gamma   90.00
#
_symmetry.space_group_name_H-M   'P 1'
#
loop_
_entity.id
_entity.type
_entity.pdbx_description
1 polymer ?
#
loop_
_entity_poly.entity_id
_entity_poly.type
_entity_poly.pdbx_seq_one_letter_code
_entity_poly.pdbx_strand_id
1 'polypeptide(L)'
;MKFPLFIIGLLFFVTVIFGTCSSQLFLKEYAINLSVELLGALITLLFIDLYIGNRENKIAMKREGIAWTLLKPVVTQHFDILFQIYKSSAPQKGINLNTAHLSIFFDETFLDNYRHFNVKNTAPVYPPQTWTNYLKNMFTKINNGYDNVLEKYAIHLDPELVKTIEDIRSSHFHKRMIESLTIIFNKPASAKGLFLVQTFGELFTKEAIILPYFDSMKELLMHARKTEVMDNFFSINDNSWDDRMLPKIASCRIVP
;
A
#
# COMPACT_ATOMS: atom_id res chain seq x y z
N MET A 1 8.22 -18.60 -23.27
CA MET A 1 9.20 -19.62 -23.71
C MET A 1 8.66 -21.06 -23.78
N LYS A 2 7.36 -21.34 -23.57
CA LYS A 2 6.82 -22.72 -23.61
C LYS A 2 6.83 -23.38 -25.01
N PHE A 3 6.76 -22.58 -26.06
CA PHE A 3 6.68 -23.05 -27.46
C PHE A 3 7.97 -23.69 -28.01
N PRO A 4 9.17 -23.09 -27.85
CA PRO A 4 10.42 -23.71 -28.32
C PRO A 4 10.77 -25.00 -27.56
N LEU A 5 10.50 -25.06 -26.25
CA LEU A 5 10.72 -26.26 -25.43
C LEU A 5 9.83 -27.43 -25.88
N PHE A 6 8.60 -27.12 -26.31
CA PHE A 6 7.68 -28.10 -26.88
C PHE A 6 8.15 -28.64 -28.24
N ILE A 7 8.65 -27.76 -29.13
CA ILE A 7 9.15 -28.18 -30.46
C ILE A 7 10.39 -29.07 -30.33
N ILE A 8 11.32 -28.73 -29.45
CA ILE A 8 12.54 -29.52 -29.24
C ILE A 8 12.21 -30.85 -28.55
N GLY A 9 11.26 -30.84 -27.59
CA GLY A 9 10.74 -32.06 -26.97
C GLY A 9 10.07 -32.99 -27.98
N LEU A 10 9.30 -32.45 -28.91
CA LEU A 10 8.67 -33.20 -30.00
C LEU A 10 9.71 -33.80 -30.95
N LEU A 11 10.72 -33.01 -31.34
CA LEU A 11 11.84 -33.49 -32.18
C LEU A 11 12.61 -34.61 -31.49
N PHE A 12 12.92 -34.48 -30.20
CA PHE A 12 13.56 -35.54 -29.42
C PHE A 12 12.73 -36.82 -29.39
N PHE A 13 11.42 -36.70 -29.21
CA PHE A 13 10.53 -37.86 -29.20
C PHE A 13 10.48 -38.56 -30.57
N VAL A 14 10.44 -37.78 -31.65
CA VAL A 14 10.49 -38.29 -33.04
C VAL A 14 11.82 -39.00 -33.31
N THR A 15 12.96 -38.46 -32.87
CA THR A 15 14.28 -39.09 -33.09
C THR A 15 14.45 -40.38 -32.30
N VAL A 16 13.92 -40.44 -31.07
CA VAL A 16 13.93 -41.66 -30.24
C VAL A 16 13.03 -42.75 -30.84
N ILE A 17 11.82 -42.40 -31.31
CA ILE A 17 10.93 -43.35 -32.00
C ILE A 17 11.58 -43.85 -33.29
N PHE A 18 12.12 -42.95 -34.10
CA PHE A 18 12.77 -43.31 -35.36
C PHE A 18 13.98 -44.24 -35.15
N GLY A 19 14.80 -43.96 -34.13
CA GLY A 19 15.95 -44.80 -33.77
C GLY A 19 15.58 -46.19 -33.24
N THR A 20 14.45 -46.31 -32.53
CA THR A 20 13.98 -47.60 -31.98
C THR A 20 13.26 -48.47 -33.02
N CYS A 21 12.63 -47.87 -34.03
CA CYS A 21 11.95 -48.58 -35.12
C CYS A 21 12.86 -48.95 -36.30
N SER A 22 14.05 -48.37 -36.42
CA SER A 22 14.94 -48.61 -37.56
C SER A 22 15.75 -49.90 -37.42
N SER A 23 15.74 -50.74 -38.47
CA SER A 23 16.54 -51.96 -38.56
C SER A 23 17.96 -51.73 -39.09
N GLN A 24 18.25 -50.55 -39.62
CA GLN A 24 19.58 -50.21 -40.14
C GLN A 24 20.49 -49.65 -39.04
N LEU A 25 21.64 -50.29 -38.83
CA LEU A 25 22.61 -49.94 -37.79
C LEU A 25 23.03 -48.46 -37.85
N PHE A 26 23.34 -47.96 -39.05
CA PHE A 26 23.72 -46.56 -39.28
C PHE A 26 22.65 -45.56 -38.82
N LEU A 27 21.38 -45.80 -39.17
CA LEU A 27 20.28 -44.92 -38.78
C LEU A 27 20.04 -44.94 -37.27
N LYS A 28 20.24 -46.10 -36.63
CA LYS A 28 20.15 -46.25 -35.17
C LYS A 28 21.24 -45.45 -34.46
N GLU A 29 22.49 -45.55 -34.90
CA GLU A 29 23.61 -44.80 -34.35
C GLU A 29 23.43 -43.28 -34.53
N TYR A 30 23.01 -42.85 -35.72
CA TYR A 30 22.67 -41.45 -35.98
C TYR A 30 21.55 -40.94 -35.08
N ALA A 31 20.46 -41.70 -34.93
CA ALA A 31 19.33 -41.32 -34.10
C ALA A 31 19.69 -41.23 -32.61
N ILE A 32 20.56 -42.12 -32.11
CA ILE A 32 21.05 -42.07 -30.72
C ILE A 32 21.90 -40.81 -30.51
N ASN A 33 22.86 -40.54 -31.40
CA ASN A 33 23.71 -39.34 -31.30
C ASN A 33 22.88 -38.05 -31.33
N LEU A 34 21.95 -37.95 -32.29
CA LEU A 34 21.05 -36.81 -32.39
C LEU A 34 20.14 -36.67 -31.17
N SER A 35 19.66 -37.78 -30.60
CA SER A 35 18.86 -37.76 -29.38
C SER A 35 19.66 -37.27 -28.18
N VAL A 36 20.94 -37.66 -28.06
CA VAL A 36 21.83 -37.16 -26.99
C VAL A 36 22.07 -35.65 -27.13
N GLU A 37 22.29 -35.14 -28.33
CA GLU A 37 22.43 -33.69 -28.58
C GLU A 37 21.14 -32.93 -28.25
N LEU A 38 19.98 -33.44 -28.70
CA LEU A 38 18.68 -32.85 -28.39
C LEU A 38 18.36 -32.88 -26.89
N LEU A 39 18.74 -33.95 -26.19
CA LEU A 39 18.62 -34.04 -24.73
C LEU A 39 19.48 -32.98 -24.03
N GLY A 40 20.73 -32.82 -24.48
CA GLY A 40 21.62 -31.77 -23.98
C GLY A 40 21.06 -30.36 -24.20
N ALA A 41 20.45 -30.10 -25.35
CA ALA A 41 19.78 -28.85 -25.65
C ALA A 41 18.54 -28.62 -24.76
N LEU A 42 17.70 -29.64 -24.54
CA LEU A 42 16.54 -29.57 -23.65
C LEU A 42 16.92 -29.24 -22.22
N ILE A 43 17.92 -29.96 -21.69
CA ILE A 43 18.44 -29.75 -20.34
C ILE A 43 18.97 -28.31 -20.22
N THR A 44 19.75 -27.85 -21.19
CA THR A 44 20.31 -26.49 -21.20
C THR A 44 19.21 -25.43 -21.20
N LEU A 45 18.18 -25.57 -22.05
CA LEU A 45 17.05 -24.65 -22.08
C LEU A 45 16.26 -24.64 -20.77
N LEU A 46 16.07 -25.81 -20.16
CA LEU A 46 15.41 -25.92 -18.86
C LEU A 46 16.22 -25.18 -17.77
N PHE A 47 17.54 -25.34 -17.75
CA PHE A 47 18.41 -24.60 -16.83
C PHE A 47 18.35 -23.09 -17.07
N ILE A 48 18.32 -22.64 -18.32
CA ILE A 48 18.17 -21.22 -18.67
C ILE A 48 16.84 -20.68 -18.16
N ASP A 49 15.73 -21.38 -18.42
CA ASP A 49 14.40 -20.99 -17.95
C ASP A 49 14.32 -20.92 -16.42
N LEU A 50 14.86 -21.93 -15.73
CA LEU A 50 14.92 -21.94 -14.26
C LEU A 50 15.80 -20.80 -13.73
N TYR A 51 16.94 -20.54 -14.36
CA TYR A 51 17.85 -19.47 -13.94
C TYR A 51 17.23 -18.08 -14.15
N ILE A 52 16.63 -17.84 -15.32
CA ILE A 52 15.93 -16.59 -15.63
C ILE A 52 14.75 -16.41 -14.67
N GLY A 53 13.90 -17.42 -14.51
CA GLY A 53 12.74 -17.35 -13.60
C GLY A 53 13.14 -17.09 -12.15
N ASN A 54 14.18 -17.76 -11.65
CA ASN A 54 14.69 -17.50 -10.30
C ASN A 54 15.27 -16.09 -10.16
N ARG A 55 15.96 -15.59 -11.18
CA ARG A 55 16.52 -14.23 -11.18
C ARG A 55 15.40 -13.19 -11.20
N GLU A 56 14.39 -13.37 -12.05
CA GLU A 56 13.21 -12.50 -12.15
C GLU A 56 12.44 -12.48 -10.83
N ASN A 57 12.19 -13.64 -10.21
CA ASN A 57 11.55 -13.75 -8.91
C ASN A 57 12.34 -13.02 -7.81
N LYS A 58 13.66 -13.20 -7.76
CA LYS A 58 14.52 -12.46 -6.80
C LYS A 58 14.47 -10.95 -7.01
N ILE A 59 14.47 -10.51 -8.27
CA ILE A 59 14.36 -9.08 -8.60
C ILE A 59 12.98 -8.54 -8.21
N ALA A 60 11.91 -9.29 -8.49
CA ALA A 60 10.54 -8.93 -8.13
C ALA A 60 10.40 -8.78 -6.60
N MET A 61 10.81 -9.79 -5.82
CA MET A 61 10.81 -9.73 -4.35
C MET A 61 11.61 -8.54 -3.82
N LYS A 62 12.80 -8.26 -4.39
CA LYS A 62 13.59 -7.09 -4.00
C LYS A 62 12.88 -5.78 -4.31
N ARG A 63 12.23 -5.66 -5.47
CA ARG A 63 11.48 -4.47 -5.86
C ARG A 63 10.25 -4.27 -4.99
N GLU A 64 9.54 -5.35 -4.66
CA GLU A 64 8.42 -5.33 -3.73
C GLU A 64 8.85 -4.86 -2.33
N GLY A 65 9.98 -5.36 -1.80
CA GLY A 65 10.53 -4.90 -0.53
C GLY A 65 10.91 -3.41 -0.54
N ILE A 66 11.47 -2.90 -1.65
CA ILE A 66 11.74 -1.47 -1.82
C ILE A 66 10.44 -0.67 -1.87
N ALA A 67 9.43 -1.17 -2.60
CA ALA A 67 8.14 -0.51 -2.70
C ALA A 67 7.48 -0.39 -1.32
N TRP A 68 7.50 -1.46 -0.50
CA TRP A 68 7.05 -1.41 0.89
C TRP A 68 7.84 -0.43 1.75
N THR A 69 9.15 -0.33 1.55
CA THR A 69 10.01 0.64 2.25
C THR A 69 9.60 2.09 1.95
N LEU A 70 9.17 2.37 0.71
CA LEU A 70 8.68 3.68 0.28
C LEU A 70 7.22 3.93 0.68
N LEU A 71 6.40 2.88 0.68
CA LEU A 71 5.01 2.95 1.09
C LEU A 71 4.87 3.14 2.60
N LYS A 72 5.78 2.55 3.39
CA LYS A 72 5.85 2.66 4.86
C LYS A 72 5.59 4.08 5.38
N PRO A 73 6.43 5.08 5.06
CA PRO A 73 6.26 6.43 5.59
C PRO A 73 4.94 7.06 5.15
N VAL A 74 4.43 6.74 3.96
CA VAL A 74 3.15 7.26 3.45
C VAL A 74 2.00 6.73 4.31
N VAL A 75 1.98 5.43 4.56
CA VAL A 75 0.96 4.77 5.37
C VAL A 75 1.05 5.23 6.82
N THR A 76 2.26 5.33 7.39
CA THR A 76 2.46 5.85 8.75
C THR A 76 1.94 7.28 8.89
N GLN A 77 2.26 8.17 7.95
CA GLN A 77 1.75 9.54 7.96
C GLN A 77 0.21 9.57 7.87
N HIS A 78 -0.38 8.65 7.12
CA HIS A 78 -1.82 8.56 6.98
C HIS A 78 -2.49 8.23 8.32
N PHE A 79 -2.01 7.18 8.99
CA PHE A 79 -2.52 6.77 10.31
C PHE A 79 -2.23 7.81 11.40
N ASP A 80 -1.07 8.47 11.35
CA ASP A 80 -0.73 9.56 12.27
C ASP A 80 -1.78 10.68 12.19
N ILE A 81 -2.23 11.05 11.00
CA ILE A 81 -3.28 12.08 10.83
C ILE A 81 -4.60 11.59 11.40
N LEU A 82 -5.03 10.38 11.08
CA LEU A 82 -6.29 9.82 11.57
C LEU A 82 -6.30 9.78 13.10
N PHE A 83 -5.18 9.40 13.70
CA PHE A 83 -4.99 9.42 15.15
C PHE A 83 -5.02 10.82 15.75
N GLN A 84 -4.36 11.79 15.12
CA GLN A 84 -4.37 13.17 15.59
C GLN A 84 -5.76 13.82 15.50
N ILE A 85 -6.51 13.50 14.45
CA ILE A 85 -7.91 13.92 14.31
C ILE A 85 -8.74 13.29 15.43
N TYR A 86 -8.62 11.99 15.65
CA TYR A 86 -9.32 11.30 16.73
C TYR A 86 -9.00 11.88 18.11
N LYS A 87 -7.72 12.03 18.46
CA LYS A 87 -7.27 12.63 19.72
C LYS A 87 -7.83 14.04 19.93
N SER A 88 -8.03 14.79 18.84
CA SER A 88 -8.55 16.16 18.90
C SER A 88 -10.07 16.25 18.88
N SER A 89 -10.75 15.14 18.65
CA SER A 89 -12.22 15.07 18.59
C SER A 89 -12.82 14.34 19.79
N ALA A 90 -12.04 13.47 20.46
CA ALA A 90 -12.46 12.78 21.65
C ALA A 90 -12.52 13.72 22.87
N PRO A 91 -13.64 13.76 23.62
CA PRO A 91 -13.80 14.63 24.80
C PRO A 91 -12.97 14.17 26.01
N GLN A 92 -12.61 12.89 26.08
CA GLN A 92 -11.77 12.29 27.13
C GLN A 92 -10.88 11.20 26.52
N LYS A 93 -9.76 10.85 27.18
CA LYS A 93 -8.95 9.69 26.81
C LYS A 93 -9.86 8.46 26.82
N GLY A 94 -10.01 7.80 25.66
CA GLY A 94 -10.80 6.57 25.56
C GLY A 94 -10.28 5.56 26.59
N ILE A 95 -11.12 5.19 27.55
CA ILE A 95 -10.72 4.49 28.79
C ILE A 95 -10.10 3.10 28.51
N ASN A 96 -10.27 2.54 27.31
CA ASN A 96 -9.68 1.25 26.93
C ASN A 96 -9.30 1.22 25.45
N LEU A 97 -8.40 2.10 25.01
CA LEU A 97 -7.66 1.80 23.79
C LEU A 97 -6.72 0.65 24.14
N ASN A 98 -7.13 -0.59 23.90
CA ASN A 98 -6.17 -1.69 23.84
C ASN A 98 -5.30 -1.43 22.61
N THR A 99 -4.25 -0.65 22.84
CA THR A 99 -3.39 0.07 21.89
C THR A 99 -2.66 -0.85 20.91
N ALA A 100 -2.74 -2.16 21.11
CA ALA A 100 -2.17 -3.17 20.24
C ALA A 100 -2.89 -3.32 18.88
N HIS A 101 -4.15 -2.86 18.74
CA HIS A 101 -4.91 -3.11 17.52
C HIS A 101 -5.43 -1.85 16.83
N LEU A 102 -4.97 -1.65 15.58
CA LEU A 102 -5.46 -0.64 14.63
C LEU A 102 -6.95 -0.80 14.30
N SER A 103 -7.60 -1.90 14.73
CA SER A 103 -9.05 -2.09 14.61
C SER A 103 -9.87 -0.98 15.27
N ILE A 104 -9.28 -0.29 16.25
CA ILE A 104 -9.92 0.83 16.94
C ILE A 104 -10.15 2.06 16.05
N PHE A 105 -9.41 2.19 14.95
CA PHE A 105 -9.64 3.25 13.95
C PHE A 105 -10.90 3.00 13.10
N PHE A 106 -11.55 1.85 13.30
CA PHE A 106 -12.64 1.37 12.47
C PHE A 106 -13.87 0.93 13.30
N ASP A 107 -13.91 1.26 14.59
CA ASP A 107 -15.08 1.01 15.42
C ASP A 107 -16.09 2.18 15.35
N GLU A 108 -17.34 1.92 15.72
CA GLU A 108 -18.40 2.94 15.72
C GLU A 108 -18.08 4.11 16.66
N THR A 109 -17.38 3.84 17.77
CA THR A 109 -16.99 4.85 18.76
C THR A 109 -15.97 5.84 18.19
N PHE A 110 -15.07 5.35 17.32
CA PHE A 110 -14.09 6.15 16.62
C PHE A 110 -14.78 7.06 15.62
N LEU A 111 -15.72 6.53 14.83
CA LEU A 111 -16.50 7.31 13.87
C LEU A 111 -17.33 8.40 14.57
N ASP A 112 -17.94 8.08 15.71
CA ASP A 112 -18.70 9.06 16.49
C ASP A 112 -17.81 10.16 17.07
N ASN A 113 -16.63 9.82 17.58
CA ASN A 113 -15.68 10.84 18.01
C ASN A 113 -15.21 11.69 16.81
N TYR A 114 -14.94 11.08 15.66
CA TYR A 114 -14.50 11.77 14.45
C TYR A 114 -15.48 12.85 13.97
N ARG A 115 -16.79 12.67 14.20
CA ARG A 115 -17.84 13.66 13.91
C ARG A 115 -17.70 14.97 14.70
N HIS A 116 -17.05 14.93 15.86
CA HIS A 116 -16.84 16.09 16.73
C HIS A 116 -15.59 16.90 16.34
N PHE A 117 -14.88 16.51 15.29
CA PHE A 117 -13.67 17.20 14.85
C PHE A 117 -13.93 18.64 14.41
N ASN A 118 -13.24 19.58 15.06
CA ASN A 118 -13.30 20.99 14.68
C ASN A 118 -12.03 21.44 13.95
N VAL A 119 -12.14 21.55 12.62
CA VAL A 119 -11.07 21.98 11.71
C VAL A 119 -10.62 23.44 11.91
N LYS A 120 -11.36 24.27 12.66
CA LYS A 120 -10.96 25.65 12.95
C LYS A 120 -9.88 25.74 14.03
N ASN A 121 -9.71 24.69 14.82
CA ASN A 121 -8.75 24.68 15.92
C ASN A 121 -7.30 24.60 15.40
N THR A 122 -6.36 24.92 16.28
CA THR A 122 -4.93 24.75 16.01
C THR A 122 -4.56 23.27 16.07
N ALA A 123 -3.81 22.81 15.06
CA ALA A 123 -3.33 21.45 15.01
C ALA A 123 -2.25 21.17 16.08
N PRO A 124 -2.16 19.94 16.61
CA PRO A 124 -1.16 19.42 17.55
C PRO A 124 0.34 19.52 17.20
N VAL A 125 0.75 20.39 16.29
CA VAL A 125 2.01 20.26 15.56
C VAL A 125 2.90 21.49 15.70
N TYR A 126 4.20 21.29 15.55
CA TYR A 126 5.19 22.35 15.53
C TYR A 126 5.76 22.54 14.11
N PRO A 127 5.85 23.79 13.58
CA PRO A 127 5.33 25.02 14.16
C PRO A 127 3.79 25.04 14.23
N PRO A 128 3.18 25.81 15.15
CA PRO A 128 1.73 25.92 15.26
C PRO A 128 1.08 26.35 13.94
N GLN A 129 0.07 25.60 13.51
CA GLN A 129 -0.69 25.89 12.30
C GLN A 129 -2.15 25.43 12.48
N THR A 130 -3.06 25.98 11.68
CA THR A 130 -4.46 25.53 11.67
C THR A 130 -4.56 24.11 11.12
N TRP A 131 -5.59 23.37 11.55
CA TRP A 131 -5.90 22.06 10.99
C TRP A 131 -6.06 22.08 9.47
N THR A 132 -6.63 23.13 8.90
CA THR A 132 -6.74 23.29 7.44
C THR A 132 -5.39 23.27 6.74
N ASN A 133 -4.40 23.99 7.27
CA ASN A 133 -3.05 24.07 6.69
C ASN A 133 -2.33 22.74 6.85
N TYR A 134 -2.43 22.15 8.05
CA TYR A 134 -1.82 20.88 8.34
C TYR A 134 -2.37 19.76 7.45
N LEU A 135 -3.69 19.60 7.39
CA LEU A 135 -4.35 18.57 6.59
C LEU A 135 -4.03 18.76 5.11
N LYS A 136 -4.04 19.99 4.57
CA LYS A 136 -3.68 20.22 3.17
C LYS A 136 -2.28 19.72 2.87
N ASN A 137 -1.31 20.13 3.68
CA ASN A 137 0.09 19.75 3.47
C ASN A 137 0.27 18.24 3.58
N MET A 138 -0.38 17.62 4.56
CA MET A 138 -0.24 16.19 4.81
C MET A 138 -0.95 15.33 3.75
N PHE A 139 -2.21 15.63 3.39
CA PHE A 139 -2.92 14.90 2.34
C PHE A 139 -2.25 15.08 0.97
N THR A 140 -1.66 16.24 0.69
CA THR A 140 -0.85 16.44 -0.54
C THR A 140 0.39 15.55 -0.53
N LYS A 141 1.13 15.50 0.60
CA LYS A 141 2.31 14.64 0.75
C LYS A 141 1.96 13.16 0.61
N ILE A 142 0.85 12.73 1.22
CA ILE A 142 0.36 11.36 1.14
C ILE A 142 0.00 11.01 -0.30
N ASN A 143 -0.74 11.88 -0.99
CA ASN A 143 -1.13 11.68 -2.38
C ASN A 143 0.10 11.52 -3.28
N ASN A 144 1.05 12.45 -3.18
CA ASN A 144 2.30 12.38 -3.94
C ASN A 144 3.13 11.14 -3.57
N GLY A 145 3.05 10.69 -2.32
CA GLY A 145 3.71 9.47 -1.85
C GLY A 145 3.14 8.22 -2.52
N TYR A 146 1.81 8.09 -2.59
CA TYR A 146 1.15 7.01 -3.32
C TYR A 146 1.45 7.07 -4.81
N ASP A 147 1.36 8.25 -5.44
CA ASP A 147 1.65 8.43 -6.86
C ASP A 147 3.08 7.98 -7.19
N ASN A 148 4.06 8.41 -6.40
CA ASN A 148 5.46 8.03 -6.59
C ASN A 148 5.70 6.51 -6.41
N VAL A 149 4.96 5.84 -5.52
CA VAL A 149 5.05 4.38 -5.36
C VAL A 149 4.40 3.66 -6.56
N LEU A 150 3.21 4.08 -6.97
CA LEU A 150 2.48 3.49 -8.09
C LEU A 150 3.24 3.67 -9.40
N GLU A 151 3.72 4.88 -9.71
CA GLU A 151 4.46 5.17 -10.95
C GLU A 151 5.73 4.32 -11.09
N LYS A 152 6.44 4.08 -9.99
CA LYS A 152 7.74 3.40 -10.02
C LYS A 152 7.65 1.88 -9.84
N TYR A 153 6.64 1.41 -9.11
CA TYR A 153 6.59 0.03 -8.63
C TYR A 153 5.29 -0.70 -8.91
N ALA A 154 4.26 -0.11 -9.53
CA ALA A 154 2.98 -0.80 -9.77
C ALA A 154 3.12 -2.16 -10.48
N ILE A 155 4.06 -2.30 -11.42
CA ILE A 155 4.32 -3.55 -12.15
C ILE A 155 4.88 -4.67 -11.24
N HIS A 156 5.45 -4.30 -10.10
CA HIS A 156 6.12 -5.21 -9.16
C HIS A 156 5.36 -5.40 -7.85
N LEU A 157 4.26 -4.67 -7.66
CA LEU A 157 3.41 -4.81 -6.50
C LEU A 157 2.32 -5.85 -6.79
N ASP A 158 1.85 -6.48 -5.72
CA ASP A 158 0.63 -7.30 -5.76
C ASP A 158 -0.52 -6.49 -6.37
N PRO A 159 -1.23 -6.99 -7.40
CA PRO A 159 -2.37 -6.31 -8.00
C PRO A 159 -3.44 -5.90 -6.97
N GLU A 160 -3.64 -6.68 -5.91
CA GLU A 160 -4.59 -6.33 -4.84
C GLU A 160 -4.12 -5.10 -4.04
N LEU A 161 -2.82 -5.01 -3.76
CA LEU A 161 -2.23 -3.84 -3.10
C LEU A 161 -2.30 -2.59 -3.99
N VAL A 162 -2.00 -2.72 -5.29
CA VAL A 162 -2.13 -1.62 -6.25
C VAL A 162 -3.56 -1.09 -6.27
N LYS A 163 -4.53 -2.00 -6.37
CA LYS A 163 -5.96 -1.66 -6.31
C LYS A 163 -6.31 -0.95 -5.00
N THR A 164 -5.87 -1.48 -3.86
CA THR A 164 -6.13 -0.87 -2.54
C THR A 164 -5.61 0.56 -2.44
N ILE A 165 -4.39 0.83 -2.93
CA ILE A 165 -3.82 2.18 -2.96
C ILE A 165 -4.64 3.11 -3.86
N GLU A 166 -5.05 2.63 -5.03
CA GLU A 166 -5.91 3.36 -5.95
C GLU A 166 -7.30 3.63 -5.35
N ASP A 167 -7.90 2.68 -4.64
CA ASP A 167 -9.18 2.84 -3.96
C ASP A 167 -9.10 3.91 -2.85
N ILE A 168 -8.02 3.94 -2.07
CA ILE A 168 -7.77 5.00 -1.08
C ILE A 168 -7.65 6.37 -1.77
N ARG A 169 -6.79 6.48 -2.79
CA ARG A 169 -6.52 7.74 -3.52
C ARG A 169 -7.77 8.25 -4.22
N SER A 170 -8.55 7.33 -4.79
CA SER A 170 -9.73 7.64 -5.59
C SER A 170 -11.00 7.78 -4.75
N SER A 171 -10.95 7.44 -3.45
CA SER A 171 -12.07 7.53 -2.52
C SER A 171 -12.70 8.93 -2.51
N HIS A 172 -14.01 8.96 -2.34
CA HIS A 172 -14.76 10.21 -2.25
C HIS A 172 -14.25 11.08 -1.11
N PHE A 173 -13.91 10.48 0.04
CA PHE A 173 -13.33 11.20 1.17
C PHE A 173 -12.01 11.87 0.80
N HIS A 174 -11.02 11.13 0.28
CA HIS A 174 -9.70 11.66 -0.02
C HIS A 174 -9.75 12.78 -1.08
N LYS A 175 -10.49 12.55 -2.18
CA LYS A 175 -10.70 13.57 -3.23
C LYS A 175 -11.36 14.82 -2.68
N ARG A 176 -12.48 14.66 -1.97
CA ARG A 176 -13.19 15.80 -1.38
C ARG A 176 -12.34 16.52 -0.35
N MET A 177 -11.54 15.82 0.46
CA MET A 177 -10.61 16.45 1.40
C MET A 177 -9.63 17.38 0.67
N ILE A 178 -8.95 16.90 -0.37
CA ILE A 178 -7.99 17.69 -1.15
C ILE A 178 -8.67 18.86 -1.88
N GLU A 179 -9.79 18.61 -2.56
CA GLU A 179 -10.55 19.62 -3.28
C GLU A 179 -11.05 20.72 -2.35
N SER A 180 -11.66 20.33 -1.24
CA SER A 180 -12.24 21.25 -0.25
C SER A 180 -11.16 22.13 0.35
N LEU A 181 -10.05 21.52 0.75
CA LEU A 181 -8.89 22.25 1.25
C LEU A 181 -8.42 23.26 0.20
N THR A 182 -8.23 22.85 -1.05
CA THR A 182 -7.80 23.75 -2.14
C THR A 182 -8.76 24.93 -2.35
N ILE A 183 -10.07 24.67 -2.40
CA ILE A 183 -11.10 25.69 -2.56
C ILE A 183 -11.09 26.68 -1.38
N ILE A 184 -10.94 26.19 -0.15
CA ILE A 184 -10.90 27.04 1.06
C ILE A 184 -9.76 28.04 0.99
N PHE A 185 -8.58 27.65 0.49
CA PHE A 185 -7.45 28.58 0.39
C PHE A 185 -7.71 29.71 -0.62
N ASN A 186 -8.45 29.42 -1.69
CA ASN A 186 -8.73 30.37 -2.76
C ASN A 186 -9.94 31.29 -2.50
N LYS A 187 -10.72 31.04 -1.43
CA LYS A 187 -11.86 31.89 -1.06
C LYS A 187 -11.46 33.13 -0.25
N PRO A 188 -12.23 34.24 -0.30
CA PRO A 188 -12.03 35.38 0.57
C PRO A 188 -12.29 35.01 2.04
N ALA A 189 -11.59 35.68 2.98
CA ALA A 189 -11.63 35.35 4.42
C ALA A 189 -13.04 35.31 5.01
N SER A 190 -13.94 36.18 4.56
CA SER A 190 -15.35 36.24 4.98
C SER A 190 -16.16 34.99 4.63
N ALA A 191 -15.82 34.29 3.55
CA ALA A 191 -16.51 33.07 3.10
C ALA A 191 -15.86 31.77 3.58
N LYS A 192 -14.60 31.82 4.05
CA LYS A 192 -13.86 30.62 4.49
C LYS A 192 -14.54 29.93 5.67
N GLY A 193 -14.98 30.69 6.67
CA GLY A 193 -15.51 30.14 7.91
C GLY A 193 -16.80 29.32 7.75
N LEU A 194 -17.72 29.76 6.87
CA LEU A 194 -18.97 29.07 6.58
C LEU A 194 -18.72 27.83 5.71
N PHE A 195 -17.91 27.98 4.66
CA PHE A 195 -17.57 26.88 3.76
C PHE A 195 -16.80 25.76 4.48
N LEU A 196 -15.92 26.12 5.42
CA LEU A 196 -15.22 25.16 6.30
C LEU A 196 -16.19 24.28 7.08
N VAL A 197 -17.17 24.88 7.76
CA VAL A 197 -18.13 24.15 8.60
C VAL A 197 -18.99 23.23 7.75
N GLN A 198 -19.53 23.74 6.64
CA GLN A 198 -20.40 22.94 5.78
C GLN A 198 -19.64 21.76 5.16
N THR A 199 -18.46 22.02 4.61
CA THR A 199 -17.73 21.01 3.83
C THR A 199 -17.14 19.92 4.71
N PHE A 200 -16.49 20.30 5.81
CA PHE A 200 -15.95 19.32 6.75
C PHE A 200 -17.06 18.64 7.56
N GLY A 201 -18.15 19.35 7.86
CA GLY A 201 -19.33 18.74 8.45
C GLY A 201 -19.85 17.60 7.59
N GLU A 202 -20.04 17.82 6.28
CA GLU A 202 -20.47 16.75 5.36
C GLU A 202 -19.46 15.61 5.24
N LEU A 203 -18.16 15.91 5.18
CA LEU A 203 -17.09 14.90 5.06
C LEU A 203 -17.01 13.96 6.28
N PHE A 204 -17.23 14.51 7.48
CA PHE A 204 -17.08 13.76 8.73
C PHE A 204 -18.39 13.16 9.25
N THR A 205 -19.55 13.58 8.73
CA THR A 205 -20.86 13.06 9.17
C THR A 205 -21.48 12.05 8.22
N LYS A 206 -21.20 12.13 6.91
CA LYS A 206 -21.79 11.20 5.91
C LYS A 206 -21.01 9.88 5.86
N GLU A 207 -21.59 8.85 6.46
CA GLU A 207 -21.02 7.49 6.48
C GLU A 207 -20.67 6.97 5.09
N ALA A 208 -21.54 7.21 4.09
CA ALA A 208 -21.32 6.80 2.70
C ALA A 208 -20.05 7.42 2.06
N ILE A 209 -19.52 8.51 2.62
CA ILE A 209 -18.27 9.12 2.15
C ILE A 209 -17.07 8.51 2.88
N ILE A 210 -17.20 8.31 4.19
CA ILE A 210 -16.08 8.04 5.07
C ILE A 210 -15.79 6.53 5.22
N LEU A 211 -16.82 5.69 5.29
CA LEU A 211 -16.69 4.25 5.50
C LEU A 211 -15.88 3.56 4.39
N PRO A 212 -16.15 3.80 3.09
CA PRO A 212 -15.38 3.15 2.03
C PRO A 212 -13.89 3.47 2.10
N TYR A 213 -13.55 4.70 2.49
CA TYR A 213 -12.16 5.11 2.68
C TYR A 213 -11.49 4.38 3.85
N PHE A 214 -12.20 4.25 4.97
CA PHE A 214 -11.72 3.49 6.12
C PHE A 214 -11.57 2.00 5.81
N ASP A 215 -12.50 1.41 5.06
CA ASP A 215 -12.40 0.02 4.60
C ASP A 215 -11.14 -0.21 3.75
N SER A 216 -10.85 0.67 2.79
CA SER A 216 -9.62 0.55 1.99
C SER A 216 -8.35 0.76 2.83
N MET A 217 -8.37 1.65 3.83
CA MET A 217 -7.27 1.81 4.78
C MET A 217 -7.04 0.56 5.63
N LYS A 218 -8.13 -0.14 6.01
CA LYS A 218 -8.06 -1.42 6.71
C LYS A 218 -7.49 -2.52 5.82
N GLU A 219 -7.91 -2.60 4.56
CA GLU A 219 -7.32 -3.52 3.58
C GLU A 219 -5.83 -3.30 3.41
N LEU A 220 -5.39 -2.04 3.32
CA LEU A 220 -3.97 -1.70 3.20
C LEU A 220 -3.15 -2.22 4.39
N LEU A 221 -3.69 -2.13 5.60
CA LEU A 221 -3.07 -2.71 6.79
C LEU A 221 -3.01 -4.23 6.74
N MET A 222 -4.05 -4.90 6.23
CA MET A 222 -4.04 -6.35 6.06
C MET A 222 -2.95 -6.78 5.07
N HIS A 223 -2.77 -6.06 3.97
CA HIS A 223 -1.66 -6.31 3.03
C HIS A 223 -0.29 -6.11 3.70
N ALA A 224 -0.14 -5.05 4.49
CA ALA A 224 1.11 -4.79 5.22
C ALA A 224 1.43 -5.88 6.26
N ARG A 225 0.41 -6.48 6.87
CA ARG A 225 0.57 -7.58 7.83
C ARG A 225 1.01 -8.88 7.19
N LYS A 226 0.44 -9.21 6.02
CA LYS A 226 0.76 -10.44 5.28
C LYS A 226 2.22 -10.50 4.82
N THR A 227 2.86 -9.35 4.60
CA THR A 227 4.23 -9.29 4.07
C THR A 227 5.31 -9.38 5.16
N GLU A 228 4.97 -9.64 6.43
CA GLU A 228 5.87 -9.64 7.60
C GLU A 228 6.68 -8.35 7.79
N VAL A 229 6.41 -7.33 6.98
CA VAL A 229 6.98 -5.99 7.07
C VAL A 229 6.48 -5.28 8.35
N MET A 230 5.42 -5.81 8.98
CA MET A 230 4.61 -5.13 9.99
C MET A 230 4.95 -5.34 11.46
N ASP A 231 5.79 -6.32 11.85
CA ASP A 231 6.03 -6.61 13.28
C ASP A 231 6.55 -5.39 14.07
N ASN A 232 7.06 -4.36 13.39
CA ASN A 232 7.54 -3.10 13.97
C ASN A 232 6.92 -1.82 13.35
N PHE A 233 5.76 -1.89 12.70
CA PHE A 233 5.21 -0.74 11.95
C PHE A 233 4.33 0.20 12.76
N PHE A 234 3.42 -0.35 13.55
CA PHE A 234 2.43 0.40 14.31
C PHE A 234 2.32 -0.21 15.70
N SER A 235 3.19 0.21 16.61
CA SER A 235 2.91 0.09 18.02
C SER A 235 2.35 1.43 18.48
N ILE A 236 1.08 1.48 18.86
CA ILE A 236 0.56 2.64 19.58
C ILE A 236 1.12 2.47 21.00
N ASN A 237 2.14 3.24 21.35
CA ASN A 237 2.68 3.23 22.71
C ASN A 237 1.66 3.89 23.65
N ASP A 238 1.44 3.38 24.86
CA ASP A 238 0.55 4.02 25.85
C ASP A 238 0.95 5.48 26.17
N ASN A 239 2.24 5.81 25.97
CA ASN A 239 2.79 7.16 26.08
C ASN A 239 2.39 8.08 24.90
N SER A 240 1.79 7.57 23.82
CA SER A 240 1.27 8.39 22.71
C SER A 240 0.09 9.28 23.12
N TRP A 241 -0.46 9.04 24.32
CA TRP A 241 -1.49 9.86 24.97
C TRP A 241 -0.94 10.78 26.09
N ASP A 242 0.38 10.81 26.34
CA ASP A 242 0.99 11.68 27.37
C ASP A 242 1.09 13.13 26.89
N ASP A 243 0.48 14.05 27.65
CA ASP A 243 0.51 15.49 27.41
C ASP A 243 1.90 16.11 27.65
N ARG A 244 2.96 15.37 27.97
CA ARG A 244 4.32 15.91 28.21
C ARG A 244 5.38 15.53 27.17
N MET A 245 5.06 14.79 26.11
CA MET A 245 6.00 14.48 25.03
C MET A 245 5.73 15.20 23.70
N LEU A 246 6.73 15.95 23.19
CA LEU A 246 6.66 16.63 21.89
C LEU A 246 6.36 15.54 20.87
N PRO A 247 5.57 15.81 19.82
CA PRO A 247 5.35 14.79 18.84
C PRO A 247 6.68 14.43 18.17
N LYS A 248 7.37 13.37 18.64
CA LYS A 248 8.28 12.63 17.78
C LYS A 248 7.45 12.21 16.58
N ILE A 249 8.02 12.25 15.38
CA ILE A 249 7.45 11.56 14.23
C ILE A 249 7.07 10.14 14.73
N ALA A 250 5.77 9.81 14.77
CA ALA A 250 5.14 8.65 15.45
C ALA A 250 4.78 8.71 16.97
N SER A 251 4.61 9.88 17.60
CA SER A 251 3.90 10.00 18.89
C SER A 251 3.25 11.36 18.96
N CYS A 252 2.02 11.51 19.46
CA CYS A 252 1.24 12.71 19.22
C CYS A 252 0.93 13.48 20.52
N ARG A 253 1.64 14.62 20.72
CA ARG A 253 1.20 15.89 21.38
C ARG A 253 1.54 16.12 22.89
N ILE A 254 2.17 17.29 23.20
CA ILE A 254 2.28 17.97 24.54
C ILE A 254 1.20 19.03 24.77
N VAL A 255 0.79 19.25 26.03
CA VAL A 255 0.30 20.51 26.65
C VAL A 255 0.81 20.62 28.12
N PRO A 256 1.11 21.79 28.73
CA PRO A 256 1.23 23.17 28.23
C PRO A 256 2.68 23.66 28.02
#